data_AF-A0A126T379-F1
#
_entry.id   AF-A0A126T379-F1
#
_cell.length_a   1.000
_cell.length_b   1.000
_cell.length_c   1.000
_cell.angle_alpha   90.00
_cell.angle_beta   90.00
_cell.angle_gamma   90.00
#
_symmetry.space_group_name_H-M   'P 1'
#
loop_
_entity.id
_entity.type
_entity.pdbx_description
1 polymer ?
#
loop_
_entity_poly.entity_id
_entity_poly.type
_entity_poly.pdbx_seq_one_letter_code
_entity_poly.pdbx_strand_id
1 'polypeptide(L)'
;MNIIQLKSFLLEGNKWRKVLFGLPVIIVILMLWLDYSDSSTELGRASYHTQINQNSCQTDRLSGDSGASYGESTENGIKYNVRTPLNYDPTILHPLLLVFSPAGSNRAKTEKTTGLTLPATSAGFIIAYADHPELSPSTTVELGTIPHLMAKKWCIDEGQVYITGHSDGGTSAMALAFMIGTRHIPRAIAPSAAGITYEDLRDRKCPEPLSVMIIHSNKDKLFPGYGQQSAGWWASCNKCDPIPDRLENGCVAYTGCANGIKTLYCEGDQPHSQWPQRGNQIIEFFTNSEHIAGVEHLKNK
;
A
#
# COMPACT_ATOMS: atom_id res chain seq x y z
N MET A 1 65.91 6.44 -0.38
CA MET A 1 65.38 6.92 -1.67
C MET A 1 64.79 8.29 -1.44
N ASN A 2 65.32 9.35 -2.06
CA ASN A 2 65.04 10.74 -1.68
C ASN A 2 63.80 11.29 -2.42
N ILE A 3 63.07 12.24 -1.82
CA ILE A 3 61.77 12.81 -2.26
C ILE A 3 61.79 13.32 -3.71
N ILE A 4 62.97 13.67 -4.23
CA ILE A 4 63.16 14.17 -5.60
C ILE A 4 62.99 13.04 -6.64
N GLN A 5 63.32 11.79 -6.32
CA GLN A 5 63.07 10.63 -7.21
C GLN A 5 61.61 10.17 -7.23
N LEU A 6 60.82 10.49 -6.19
CA LEU A 6 59.39 10.17 -6.16
C LEU A 6 58.58 11.09 -7.09
N LYS A 7 59.02 12.34 -7.26
CA LYS A 7 58.38 13.32 -8.15
C LYS A 7 58.56 12.98 -9.63
N SER A 8 59.72 12.47 -10.05
CA SER A 8 59.92 12.10 -11.46
C SER A 8 59.09 10.87 -11.86
N PHE A 9 58.89 9.91 -10.94
CA PHE A 9 58.08 8.72 -11.18
C PHE A 9 56.57 9.01 -11.28
N LEU A 10 56.11 10.11 -10.69
CA LEU A 10 54.70 10.53 -10.72
C LEU A 10 54.36 11.44 -11.91
N LEU A 11 55.35 12.03 -12.58
CA LEU A 11 55.15 13.01 -13.66
C LEU A 11 55.27 12.42 -15.08
N GLU A 12 55.81 11.22 -15.25
CA GLU A 12 55.69 10.45 -16.50
C GLU A 12 54.38 9.63 -16.50
N GLY A 13 53.26 10.36 -16.40
CA GLY A 13 51.92 9.80 -16.45
C GLY A 13 51.58 9.29 -17.84
N ASN A 14 51.94 8.04 -18.11
CA ASN A 14 51.59 7.28 -19.30
C ASN A 14 50.10 7.47 -19.64
N LYS A 15 49.77 8.12 -20.77
CA LYS A 15 48.38 8.44 -21.18
C LYS A 15 47.46 7.23 -21.10
N TRP A 16 48.00 6.03 -21.34
CA TRP A 16 47.33 4.74 -21.24
C TRP A 16 46.82 4.40 -19.84
N ARG A 17 47.48 4.86 -18.77
CA ARG A 17 47.06 4.59 -17.38
C ARG A 17 45.83 5.40 -16.98
N LYS A 18 45.68 6.63 -17.50
CA LYS A 18 44.44 7.42 -17.35
C LYS A 18 43.28 6.83 -18.13
N VAL A 19 43.55 6.21 -19.28
CA VAL A 19 42.53 5.52 -20.08
C VAL A 19 42.12 4.19 -19.43
N LEU A 20 43.06 3.33 -19.03
CA LEU A 20 42.77 2.02 -18.43
C LEU A 20 42.07 2.08 -17.07
N PHE A 21 42.32 3.11 -16.26
CA PHE A 21 41.67 3.25 -14.94
C PHE A 21 40.58 4.33 -14.91
N GLY A 22 40.61 5.33 -15.81
CA GLY A 22 39.59 6.37 -15.87
C GLY A 22 38.31 5.93 -16.56
N LEU A 23 38.39 5.15 -17.65
CA LEU A 23 37.18 4.66 -18.35
C LEU A 23 36.30 3.76 -17.47
N PRO A 24 36.84 2.76 -16.75
CA PRO A 24 36.03 1.92 -15.87
C PRO A 24 35.36 2.72 -14.75
N VAL A 25 36.06 3.70 -14.18
CA VAL A 25 35.50 4.58 -13.14
C VAL A 25 34.40 5.47 -13.71
N ILE A 26 34.59 6.03 -14.91
CA ILE A 26 33.56 6.83 -15.59
C ILE A 26 32.35 5.96 -15.97
N ILE A 27 32.56 4.72 -16.41
CA ILE A 27 31.49 3.76 -16.70
C ILE A 27 30.76 3.38 -15.41
N VAL A 28 31.46 3.15 -14.29
CA VAL A 28 30.84 2.88 -12.99
C VAL A 28 30.07 4.11 -12.50
N ILE A 29 30.61 5.33 -12.66
CA ILE A 29 29.88 6.57 -12.33
C ILE A 29 28.67 6.77 -13.24
N LEU A 30 28.77 6.48 -14.53
CA LEU A 30 27.65 6.51 -15.48
C LEU A 30 26.60 5.44 -15.17
N MET A 31 27.01 4.23 -14.80
CA MET A 31 26.11 3.16 -14.36
C MET A 31 25.44 3.53 -13.04
N LEU A 32 26.19 4.10 -12.08
CA LEU A 32 25.63 4.65 -10.84
C LEU A 32 24.69 5.82 -11.11
N TRP A 33 24.94 6.66 -12.12
CA TRP A 33 24.05 7.75 -12.54
C TRP A 33 22.82 7.26 -13.30
N LEU A 34 22.93 6.19 -14.08
CA LEU A 34 21.80 5.54 -14.75
C LEU A 34 20.93 4.77 -13.75
N ASP A 35 21.53 4.11 -12.76
CA ASP A 35 20.82 3.48 -11.63
C ASP A 35 20.22 4.53 -10.67
N TYR A 36 20.84 5.71 -10.57
CA TYR A 36 20.33 6.87 -9.83
C TYR A 36 19.38 7.74 -10.67
N SER A 37 19.03 7.33 -11.91
CA SER A 37 17.87 7.93 -12.56
C SER A 37 16.64 7.51 -11.76
N ASP A 38 16.30 8.36 -10.79
CA ASP A 38 15.10 8.33 -10.01
C ASP A 38 13.95 8.34 -11.02
N SER A 39 13.47 7.15 -11.37
CA SER A 39 12.25 7.00 -12.14
C SER A 39 11.14 7.44 -11.20
N SER A 40 10.97 8.76 -11.06
CA SER A 40 10.00 9.38 -10.18
C SER A 40 8.65 8.74 -10.48
N THR A 41 8.02 8.14 -9.46
CA THR A 41 6.74 7.47 -9.64
C THR A 41 5.72 8.46 -10.17
N GLU A 42 5.04 8.12 -11.26
CA GLU A 42 4.07 9.01 -11.88
C GLU A 42 2.88 9.27 -10.94
N LEU A 43 2.51 10.54 -10.79
CA LEU A 43 1.38 11.00 -9.99
C LEU A 43 0.19 11.35 -10.90
N GLY A 44 -0.99 10.90 -10.49
CA GLY A 44 -2.24 11.18 -11.16
C GLY A 44 -2.81 12.56 -10.84
N ARG A 45 -3.73 13.00 -11.70
CA ARG A 45 -4.65 14.11 -11.43
C ARG A 45 -6.01 13.51 -11.11
N ALA A 46 -6.57 13.85 -9.97
CA ALA A 46 -7.87 13.38 -9.54
C ALA A 46 -9.00 14.11 -10.28
N SER A 47 -10.05 13.37 -10.64
CA SER A 47 -11.32 13.95 -11.07
C SER A 47 -12.22 14.12 -9.85
N TYR A 48 -12.31 15.34 -9.32
CA TYR A 48 -13.24 15.62 -8.22
C TYR A 48 -14.65 15.77 -8.80
N HIS A 49 -15.46 14.72 -8.69
CA HIS A 49 -16.88 14.84 -8.97
C HIS A 49 -17.54 15.72 -7.89
N THR A 50 -18.46 16.57 -8.31
CA THR A 50 -19.09 17.68 -7.55
C THR A 50 -19.94 17.24 -6.35
N GLN A 51 -19.86 15.97 -5.94
CA GLN A 51 -20.59 15.39 -4.80
C GLN A 51 -19.70 15.09 -3.59
N ILE A 52 -18.40 15.38 -3.64
CA ILE A 52 -17.56 15.28 -2.44
C ILE A 52 -17.87 16.50 -1.56
N ASN A 53 -18.26 16.25 -0.31
CA ASN A 53 -18.57 17.28 0.70
C ASN A 53 -17.49 18.37 0.73
N GLN A 54 -17.73 19.46 0.01
CA GLN A 54 -16.87 20.64 0.03
C GLN A 54 -16.98 21.27 1.42
N ASN A 55 -15.84 21.67 2.00
CA ASN A 55 -15.70 22.39 3.27
C ASN A 55 -15.82 21.56 4.57
N SER A 56 -15.29 20.34 4.57
CA SER A 56 -15.18 19.50 5.78
C SER A 56 -13.89 19.72 6.57
N CYS A 57 -12.79 20.11 5.91
CA CYS A 57 -11.50 20.30 6.55
C CYS A 57 -11.21 21.77 6.89
N GLN A 58 -10.61 21.98 8.05
CA GLN A 58 -10.09 23.28 8.48
C GLN A 58 -8.76 23.55 7.75
N THR A 59 -8.87 24.11 6.54
CA THR A 59 -7.73 24.30 5.63
C THR A 59 -6.61 25.15 6.22
N ASP A 60 -6.93 26.06 7.14
CA ASP A 60 -5.99 26.91 7.87
C ASP A 60 -5.04 26.13 8.81
N ARG A 61 -5.38 24.88 9.13
CA ARG A 61 -4.58 24.00 10.00
C ARG A 61 -3.79 22.94 9.24
N LEU A 62 -4.04 22.79 7.95
CA LEU A 62 -3.38 21.79 7.11
C LEU A 62 -2.05 22.34 6.59
N SER A 63 -1.02 21.50 6.59
CA SER A 63 0.35 21.86 6.17
C SER A 63 0.90 20.96 5.06
N GLY A 64 0.12 19.97 4.63
CA GLY A 64 0.50 19.00 3.61
C GLY A 64 0.29 19.54 2.20
N ASP A 65 1.32 19.36 1.37
CA ASP A 65 1.33 19.83 -0.01
C ASP A 65 0.77 18.78 -1.00
N SER A 66 0.48 19.25 -2.22
CA SER A 66 0.24 18.39 -3.37
C SER A 66 1.53 17.67 -3.82
N GLY A 67 1.42 16.46 -4.35
CA GLY A 67 2.54 15.70 -4.90
C GLY A 67 3.19 14.74 -3.90
N ALA A 68 4.52 14.72 -3.88
CA ALA A 68 5.30 13.76 -3.08
C ALA A 68 5.83 14.38 -1.79
N SER A 69 5.55 13.72 -0.66
CA SER A 69 6.14 14.04 0.64
C SER A 69 6.91 12.84 1.19
N TYR A 70 8.05 13.10 1.81
CA TYR A 70 9.00 12.08 2.25
C TYR A 70 9.34 12.27 3.73
N GLY A 71 9.63 11.15 4.40
CA GLY A 71 10.19 11.20 5.75
C GLY A 71 9.19 11.49 6.85
N GLU A 72 7.89 11.29 6.60
CA GLU A 72 6.92 11.21 7.68
C GLU A 72 7.24 9.99 8.57
N SER A 73 6.83 10.06 9.84
CA SER A 73 7.11 9.03 10.82
C SER A 73 5.97 8.89 11.80
N THR A 74 5.72 7.66 12.24
CA THR A 74 4.95 7.38 13.46
C THR A 74 5.77 7.77 14.70
N GLU A 75 5.12 7.73 15.87
CA GLU A 75 5.74 8.08 17.15
C GLU A 75 6.95 7.18 17.49
N ASN A 76 6.89 5.87 17.18
CA ASN A 76 8.03 4.95 17.43
C ASN A 76 8.91 4.74 16.19
N GLY A 77 8.82 5.60 15.18
CA GLY A 77 9.83 5.68 14.12
C GLY A 77 9.55 4.87 12.85
N ILE A 78 8.34 4.31 12.67
CA ILE A 78 7.96 3.71 11.39
C ILE A 78 7.82 4.82 10.36
N LYS A 79 8.75 4.84 9.40
CA LYS A 79 8.75 5.86 8.35
C LYS A 79 7.74 5.54 7.28
N TYR A 80 7.12 6.58 6.74
CA TYR A 80 6.24 6.48 5.59
C TYR A 80 6.43 7.65 4.63
N ASN A 81 6.05 7.41 3.38
CA ASN A 81 6.04 8.40 2.31
C ASN A 81 4.59 8.62 1.88
N VAL A 82 4.23 9.86 1.58
CA VAL A 82 2.87 10.23 1.18
C VAL A 82 2.89 10.70 -0.27
N ARG A 83 1.90 10.29 -1.05
CA ARG A 83 1.62 10.80 -2.39
C ARG A 83 0.19 11.29 -2.43
N THR A 84 0.01 12.51 -2.92
CA THR A 84 -1.31 13.11 -3.15
C THR A 84 -1.51 13.34 -4.64
N PRO A 85 -2.77 13.53 -5.11
CA PRO A 85 -3.01 13.95 -6.48
C PRO A 85 -2.25 15.25 -6.82
N LEU A 86 -1.79 15.39 -8.06
CA LEU A 86 -1.11 16.61 -8.53
C LEU A 86 -1.98 17.87 -8.41
N ASN A 87 -3.29 17.69 -8.29
CA ASN A 87 -4.28 18.74 -8.08
C ASN A 87 -4.96 18.63 -6.71
N TYR A 88 -4.29 18.06 -5.70
CA TYR A 88 -4.79 17.97 -4.32
C TYR A 88 -5.46 19.27 -3.87
N ASP A 89 -6.67 19.13 -3.34
CA ASP A 89 -7.49 20.22 -2.85
C ASP A 89 -7.74 20.03 -1.35
N PRO A 90 -7.19 20.89 -0.47
CA PRO A 90 -7.33 20.74 0.97
C PRO A 90 -8.76 20.99 1.48
N THR A 91 -9.70 21.41 0.61
CA THR A 91 -11.12 21.60 0.94
C THR A 91 -11.97 20.33 0.73
N ILE A 92 -11.38 19.29 0.13
CA ILE A 92 -12.04 18.04 -0.28
C ILE A 92 -11.56 16.90 0.62
N LEU A 93 -12.49 16.12 1.18
CA LEU A 93 -12.15 14.87 1.88
C LEU A 93 -11.59 13.84 0.92
N HIS A 94 -10.34 13.45 1.13
CA HIS A 94 -9.69 12.43 0.34
C HIS A 94 -9.72 11.06 1.04
N PRO A 95 -10.11 9.98 0.33
CA PRO A 95 -9.90 8.63 0.84
C PRO A 95 -8.40 8.35 0.97
N LEU A 96 -8.03 7.53 1.97
CA LEU A 96 -6.64 7.17 2.24
C LEU A 96 -6.37 5.72 1.84
N LEU A 97 -5.32 5.48 1.07
CA LEU A 97 -4.78 4.14 0.82
C LEU A 97 -3.46 3.95 1.58
N LEU A 98 -3.44 3.03 2.55
CA LEU A 98 -2.24 2.56 3.23
C LEU A 98 -1.66 1.32 2.53
N VAL A 99 -0.37 1.36 2.23
CA VAL A 99 0.37 0.24 1.63
C VAL A 99 1.53 -0.15 2.52
N PHE A 100 1.47 -1.37 3.06
CA PHE A 100 2.52 -1.89 3.95
C PHE A 100 3.55 -2.72 3.19
N SER A 101 4.81 -2.47 3.52
CA SER A 101 5.95 -3.14 2.91
C SER A 101 6.05 -4.62 3.34
N PRO A 102 6.46 -5.53 2.43
CA PRO A 102 6.81 -6.90 2.80
C PRO A 102 8.09 -6.95 3.66
N ALA A 103 8.35 -8.12 4.25
CA ALA A 103 9.53 -8.37 5.07
C ALA A 103 10.83 -7.90 4.40
N GLY A 104 11.64 -7.13 5.12
CA GLY A 104 12.93 -6.61 4.65
C GLY A 104 12.84 -5.55 3.55
N SER A 105 11.65 -5.04 3.22
CA SER A 105 11.44 -3.94 2.28
C SER A 105 11.20 -2.62 3.02
N ASN A 106 11.07 -1.54 2.24
CA ASN A 106 10.78 -0.20 2.74
C ASN A 106 9.79 0.51 1.80
N ARG A 107 9.27 1.65 2.26
CA ARG A 107 8.28 2.47 1.57
C ARG A 107 8.62 2.78 0.11
N ALA A 108 9.88 3.09 -0.20
CA ALA A 108 10.29 3.48 -1.55
C ALA A 108 10.32 2.27 -2.50
N LYS A 109 10.85 1.13 -2.04
CA LYS A 109 10.82 -0.11 -2.83
C LYS A 109 9.41 -0.61 -3.04
N THR A 110 8.56 -0.51 -2.02
CA THR A 110 7.15 -0.93 -2.08
C THR A 110 6.34 -0.04 -3.03
N GLU A 111 6.56 1.26 -3.02
CA GLU A 111 5.98 2.19 -4.01
C GLU A 111 6.28 1.75 -5.44
N LYS A 112 7.57 1.56 -5.76
CA LYS A 112 8.01 1.13 -7.09
C LYS A 112 7.45 -0.24 -7.50
N THR A 113 7.42 -1.19 -6.57
CA THR A 113 7.04 -2.59 -6.85
C THR A 113 5.54 -2.75 -7.05
N THR A 114 4.73 -1.97 -6.31
CA THR A 114 3.27 -2.09 -6.35
C THR A 114 2.64 -1.34 -7.51
N GLY A 115 3.26 -0.23 -7.95
CA GLY A 115 2.73 0.60 -9.03
C GLY A 115 1.38 1.26 -8.72
N LEU A 116 1.02 1.36 -7.43
CA LEU A 116 -0.31 1.85 -7.01
C LEU A 116 -0.44 3.38 -7.03
N THR A 117 0.67 4.13 -7.04
CA THR A 117 0.63 5.60 -6.94
C THR A 117 -0.22 6.24 -8.02
N LEU A 118 0.06 5.96 -9.30
CA LEU A 118 -0.69 6.56 -10.41
C LEU A 118 -2.19 6.23 -10.37
N PRO A 119 -2.62 4.96 -10.30
CA PRO A 119 -4.06 4.66 -10.28
C PRO A 119 -4.76 5.17 -9.02
N ALA A 120 -4.12 5.12 -7.84
CA ALA A 120 -4.71 5.62 -6.61
C ALA A 120 -4.91 7.15 -6.64
N THR A 121 -3.86 7.90 -6.97
CA THR A 121 -3.93 9.37 -7.02
C THR A 121 -4.84 9.87 -8.14
N SER A 122 -4.95 9.15 -9.27
CA SER A 122 -5.93 9.44 -10.32
C SER A 122 -7.37 9.22 -9.86
N ALA A 123 -7.60 8.26 -8.96
CA ALA A 123 -8.89 8.01 -8.32
C ALA A 123 -9.19 8.95 -7.13
N GLY A 124 -8.31 9.92 -6.84
CA GLY A 124 -8.53 10.88 -5.75
C GLY A 124 -8.02 10.42 -4.40
N PHE A 125 -7.38 9.26 -4.29
CA PHE A 125 -6.76 8.84 -3.04
C PHE A 125 -5.53 9.67 -2.70
N ILE A 126 -5.35 9.91 -1.40
CA ILE A 126 -4.02 10.11 -0.84
C ILE A 126 -3.49 8.72 -0.49
N ILE A 127 -2.26 8.40 -0.89
CA ILE A 127 -1.66 7.09 -0.67
C ILE A 127 -0.39 7.21 0.19
N ALA A 128 -0.26 6.35 1.19
CA ALA A 128 0.90 6.27 2.05
C ALA A 128 1.55 4.90 1.99
N TYR A 129 2.87 4.90 1.79
CA TYR A 129 3.71 3.71 1.81
C TYR A 129 4.49 3.68 3.11
N ALA A 130 4.31 2.65 3.93
CA ALA A 130 5.03 2.50 5.19
C ALA A 130 6.19 1.49 5.06
N ASP A 131 7.28 1.76 5.78
CA ASP A 131 8.36 0.79 5.97
C ASP A 131 7.85 -0.47 6.68
N HIS A 132 8.59 -1.58 6.54
CA HIS A 132 8.30 -2.81 7.26
C HIS A 132 8.89 -2.74 8.68
N PRO A 133 8.07 -2.64 9.74
CA PRO A 133 8.55 -2.85 11.10
C PRO A 133 8.74 -4.35 11.38
N GLU A 134 9.33 -4.72 12.52
CA GLU A 134 9.20 -6.10 13.01
C GLU A 134 7.72 -6.45 13.18
N LEU A 135 7.29 -7.60 12.66
CA LEU A 135 5.88 -7.99 12.68
C LEU A 135 5.46 -8.37 14.11
N SER A 136 4.61 -7.55 14.72
CA SER A 136 4.10 -7.77 16.06
C SER A 136 2.74 -7.08 16.26
N PRO A 137 1.98 -7.42 17.33
CA PRO A 137 0.76 -6.71 17.65
C PRO A 137 0.97 -5.20 17.90
N SER A 138 2.04 -4.80 18.59
CA SER A 138 2.31 -3.40 18.90
C SER A 138 2.66 -2.59 17.66
N THR A 139 3.51 -3.13 16.77
CA THR A 139 3.85 -2.46 15.51
C THR A 139 2.67 -2.42 14.54
N THR A 140 1.78 -3.42 14.58
CA THR A 140 0.50 -3.38 13.84
C THR A 140 -0.39 -2.24 14.34
N VAL A 141 -0.55 -2.09 15.66
CA VAL A 141 -1.30 -0.96 16.24
C VAL A 141 -0.67 0.37 15.85
N GLU A 142 0.65 0.46 15.85
CA GLU A 142 1.37 1.66 15.44
C GLU A 142 1.15 2.01 13.96
N LEU A 143 1.19 1.03 13.05
CA LEU A 143 0.82 1.24 11.63
C LEU A 143 -0.61 1.79 11.51
N GLY A 144 -1.53 1.36 12.38
CA GLY A 144 -2.89 1.88 12.48
C GLY A 144 -3.00 3.36 12.89
N THR A 145 -1.94 3.97 13.40
CA THR A 145 -1.94 5.41 13.76
C THR A 145 -1.72 6.34 12.57
N ILE A 146 -1.21 5.81 11.45
CA ILE A 146 -0.85 6.61 10.27
C ILE A 146 -2.01 7.48 9.74
N PRO A 147 -3.27 6.98 9.59
CA PRO A 147 -4.38 7.81 9.14
C PRO A 147 -4.57 9.07 9.96
N HIS A 148 -4.56 8.92 11.29
CA HIS A 148 -4.74 10.04 12.20
C HIS A 148 -3.56 11.02 12.18
N LEU A 149 -2.33 10.52 12.01
CA LEU A 149 -1.15 11.38 11.84
C LEU A 149 -1.22 12.17 10.53
N MET A 150 -1.68 11.53 9.45
CA MET A 150 -1.84 12.17 8.15
C MET A 150 -2.97 13.21 8.16
N ALA A 151 -4.08 12.95 8.86
CA ALA A 151 -5.20 13.88 8.98
C ALA A 151 -4.81 15.23 9.65
N LYS A 152 -3.67 15.29 10.35
CA LYS A 152 -3.11 16.54 10.89
C LYS A 152 -2.46 17.43 9.82
N LYS A 153 -2.15 16.87 8.65
CA LYS A 153 -1.40 17.56 7.58
C LYS A 153 -2.19 17.63 6.28
N TRP A 154 -2.94 16.60 5.93
CA TRP A 154 -3.77 16.54 4.73
C TRP A 154 -5.25 16.36 5.09
N CYS A 155 -6.15 16.76 4.18
CA CYS A 155 -7.59 16.58 4.33
C CYS A 155 -7.99 15.11 4.07
N ILE A 156 -7.78 14.26 5.07
CA ILE A 156 -8.05 12.83 5.01
C ILE A 156 -9.48 12.55 5.52
N ASP A 157 -10.21 11.72 4.80
CA ASP A 157 -11.41 11.07 5.30
C ASP A 157 -11.02 9.83 6.13
N GLU A 158 -10.99 9.99 7.46
CA GLU A 158 -10.68 8.89 8.38
C GLU A 158 -11.74 7.78 8.36
N GLY A 159 -12.93 8.01 7.77
CA GLY A 159 -13.94 6.97 7.53
C GLY A 159 -13.70 6.15 6.26
N GLN A 160 -12.79 6.60 5.39
CA GLN A 160 -12.50 6.01 4.08
C GLN A 160 -11.02 5.61 4.00
N VAL A 161 -10.60 4.77 4.95
CA VAL A 161 -9.24 4.22 5.01
C VAL A 161 -9.19 2.82 4.41
N TYR A 162 -8.34 2.64 3.41
CA TYR A 162 -8.17 1.40 2.65
C TYR A 162 -6.79 0.86 2.86
N ILE A 163 -6.64 -0.45 3.02
CA ILE A 163 -5.35 -1.03 3.41
C ILE A 163 -4.99 -2.20 2.51
N THR A 164 -3.76 -2.19 2.02
CA THR A 164 -3.16 -3.30 1.29
C THR A 164 -1.70 -3.46 1.70
N GLY A 165 -1.09 -4.53 1.21
CA GLY A 165 0.29 -4.90 1.49
C GLY A 165 0.55 -6.30 1.00
N HIS A 166 1.81 -6.69 1.01
CA HIS A 166 2.27 -7.97 0.52
C HIS A 166 3.03 -8.74 1.60
N SER A 167 2.90 -10.06 1.66
CA SER A 167 3.59 -10.89 2.66
C SER A 167 3.31 -10.37 4.08
N ASP A 168 4.34 -10.03 4.89
CA ASP A 168 4.17 -9.39 6.20
C ASP A 168 3.35 -8.08 6.17
N GLY A 169 3.43 -7.33 5.06
CA GLY A 169 2.57 -6.16 4.85
C GLY A 169 1.10 -6.56 4.62
N GLY A 170 0.86 -7.68 3.94
CA GLY A 170 -0.48 -8.26 3.77
C GLY A 170 -1.03 -8.82 5.09
N THR A 171 -0.16 -9.45 5.87
CA THR A 171 -0.45 -9.91 7.23
C THR A 171 -0.85 -8.74 8.13
N SER A 172 -0.08 -7.65 8.12
CA SER A 172 -0.38 -6.41 8.86
C SER A 172 -1.69 -5.78 8.42
N ALA A 173 -1.94 -5.72 7.11
CA ALA A 173 -3.19 -5.19 6.54
C ALA A 173 -4.42 -5.99 7.02
N MET A 174 -4.32 -7.31 7.04
CA MET A 174 -5.40 -8.16 7.53
C MET A 174 -5.55 -8.10 9.05
N ALA A 175 -4.44 -8.02 9.79
CA ALA A 175 -4.44 -7.93 11.25
C ALA A 175 -5.12 -6.65 11.75
N LEU A 176 -4.88 -5.50 11.10
CA LEU A 176 -5.60 -4.25 11.41
C LEU A 176 -7.11 -4.39 11.31
N ALA A 177 -7.63 -5.27 10.45
CA ALA A 177 -9.05 -5.43 10.24
C ALA A 177 -9.76 -6.28 11.30
N PHE A 178 -9.05 -7.10 12.08
CA PHE A 178 -9.66 -7.95 13.12
C PHE A 178 -9.16 -7.67 14.54
N MET A 179 -8.04 -6.98 14.71
CA MET A 179 -7.46 -6.75 16.04
C MET A 179 -8.28 -5.76 16.89
N ILE A 180 -8.35 -6.05 18.18
CA ILE A 180 -8.93 -5.12 19.16
C ILE A 180 -8.08 -3.85 19.18
N GLY A 181 -8.73 -2.69 19.12
CA GLY A 181 -8.06 -1.39 19.07
C GLY A 181 -7.83 -0.85 17.67
N THR A 182 -7.91 -1.68 16.62
CA THR A 182 -7.65 -1.24 15.23
C THR A 182 -8.71 -1.63 14.22
N ARG A 183 -9.54 -2.64 14.50
CA ARG A 183 -10.60 -3.14 13.60
C ARG A 183 -11.67 -2.12 13.15
N HIS A 184 -11.66 -0.92 13.72
CA HIS A 184 -12.55 0.18 13.33
C HIS A 184 -11.95 1.11 12.29
N ILE A 185 -10.65 0.94 11.98
CA ILE A 185 -9.91 1.81 11.05
C ILE A 185 -10.25 1.49 9.59
N PRO A 186 -10.14 0.23 9.11
CA PRO A 186 -10.25 -0.03 7.68
C PRO A 186 -11.71 0.00 7.23
N ARG A 187 -11.96 0.68 6.10
CA ARG A 187 -13.21 0.63 5.33
C ARG A 187 -13.27 -0.58 4.40
N ALA A 188 -12.12 -0.96 3.83
CA ALA A 188 -11.93 -2.21 3.10
C ALA A 188 -10.43 -2.58 3.08
N ILE A 189 -10.15 -3.87 2.85
CA ILE A 189 -8.77 -4.37 2.75
C ILE A 189 -8.56 -5.21 1.49
N ALA A 190 -7.35 -5.16 0.94
CA ALA A 190 -6.94 -6.02 -0.17
C ALA A 190 -5.56 -6.65 0.06
N PRO A 191 -5.39 -7.54 1.07
CA PRO A 191 -4.10 -8.12 1.39
C PRO A 191 -3.62 -9.10 0.30
N SER A 192 -2.32 -9.07 0.02
CA SER A 192 -1.66 -9.97 -0.94
C SER A 192 -0.68 -10.90 -0.22
N ALA A 193 -0.73 -12.20 -0.55
CA ALA A 193 0.20 -13.21 -0.03
C ALA A 193 0.37 -13.18 1.51
N ALA A 194 -0.71 -12.87 2.24
CA ALA A 194 -0.67 -12.75 3.70
C ALA A 194 -0.38 -14.10 4.37
N GLY A 195 0.50 -14.09 5.36
CA GLY A 195 0.90 -15.26 6.14
C GLY A 195 -0.05 -15.55 7.30
N ILE A 196 -1.35 -15.64 7.05
CA ILE A 196 -2.36 -15.96 8.06
C ILE A 196 -3.22 -17.14 7.56
N THR A 197 -3.24 -18.21 8.34
CA THR A 197 -4.01 -19.43 8.07
C THR A 197 -5.44 -19.37 8.61
N TYR A 198 -6.26 -20.37 8.28
CA TYR A 198 -7.53 -20.57 8.98
C TYR A 198 -7.30 -20.84 10.49
N GLU A 199 -6.27 -21.59 10.86
CA GLU A 199 -5.95 -21.92 12.25
C GLU A 199 -5.68 -20.66 13.09
N ASP A 200 -5.02 -19.66 12.51
CA ASP A 200 -4.78 -18.36 13.15
C ASP A 200 -6.06 -17.52 13.33
N LEU A 201 -7.10 -17.83 12.55
CA LEU A 201 -8.36 -17.07 12.46
C LEU A 201 -9.54 -17.74 13.17
N ARG A 202 -9.54 -19.07 13.31
CA ARG A 202 -10.73 -19.86 13.72
C ARG A 202 -11.32 -19.44 15.07
N ASP A 203 -10.46 -19.03 16.01
CA ASP A 203 -10.86 -18.65 17.37
C ASP A 203 -11.04 -17.12 17.51
N ARG A 204 -10.87 -16.36 16.42
CA ARG A 204 -11.06 -14.91 16.41
C ARG A 204 -12.53 -14.57 16.30
N LYS A 205 -12.95 -13.61 17.11
CA LYS A 205 -14.26 -12.97 16.96
C LYS A 205 -14.28 -12.21 15.62
N CYS A 206 -15.28 -12.48 14.79
CA CYS A 206 -15.49 -11.74 13.56
C CYS A 206 -15.60 -10.23 13.84
N PRO A 207 -14.93 -9.38 13.04
CA PRO A 207 -15.21 -7.95 13.03
C PRO A 207 -16.60 -7.67 12.44
N GLU A 208 -17.01 -6.41 12.48
CA GLU A 208 -18.18 -5.98 11.70
C GLU A 208 -17.96 -6.24 10.20
N PRO A 209 -19.01 -6.52 9.41
CA PRO A 209 -18.87 -6.84 8.00
C PRO A 209 -18.03 -5.79 7.24
N LEU A 210 -16.99 -6.26 6.56
CA LEU A 210 -15.95 -5.45 5.92
C LEU A 210 -15.70 -5.96 4.51
N SER A 211 -15.62 -5.06 3.53
CA SER A 211 -15.23 -5.46 2.17
C SER A 211 -13.77 -5.97 2.16
N VAL A 212 -13.55 -7.18 1.66
CA VAL A 212 -12.22 -7.82 1.59
C VAL A 212 -11.95 -8.40 0.20
N MET A 213 -10.78 -8.09 -0.36
CA MET A 213 -10.22 -8.77 -1.54
C MET A 213 -8.95 -9.53 -1.15
N ILE A 214 -9.04 -10.84 -0.99
CA ILE A 214 -7.84 -11.67 -0.74
C ILE A 214 -7.14 -11.96 -2.07
N ILE A 215 -5.86 -11.64 -2.16
CA ILE A 215 -5.04 -11.92 -3.34
C ILE A 215 -3.95 -12.91 -2.95
N HIS A 216 -3.87 -14.05 -3.62
CA HIS A 216 -2.88 -15.07 -3.28
C HIS A 216 -2.56 -15.94 -4.49
N SER A 217 -1.31 -16.33 -4.67
CA SER A 217 -0.91 -17.16 -5.79
C SER A 217 -0.97 -18.65 -5.45
N ASN A 218 -1.40 -19.49 -6.40
CA ASN A 218 -1.25 -20.94 -6.28
C ASN A 218 0.20 -21.43 -6.46
N LYS A 219 1.12 -20.56 -6.94
CA LYS A 219 2.56 -20.81 -6.97
C LYS A 219 3.30 -20.23 -5.76
N ASP A 220 2.57 -19.76 -4.75
CA ASP A 220 3.15 -19.38 -3.47
C ASP A 220 3.59 -20.64 -2.71
N LYS A 221 4.90 -20.85 -2.64
CA LYS A 221 5.49 -21.97 -1.90
C LYS A 221 5.75 -21.66 -0.43
N LEU A 222 5.68 -20.39 -0.04
CA LEU A 222 5.89 -19.97 1.34
C LEU A 222 4.59 -20.14 2.15
N PHE A 223 3.45 -19.75 1.57
CA PHE A 223 2.13 -19.79 2.20
C PHE A 223 1.09 -20.56 1.37
N PRO A 224 1.32 -21.86 1.08
CA PRO A 224 0.45 -22.62 0.19
C PRO A 224 -0.98 -22.75 0.73
N GLY A 225 -1.96 -22.25 -0.03
CA GLY A 225 -3.39 -22.37 0.27
C GLY A 225 -3.94 -21.36 1.29
N TYR A 226 -3.10 -20.49 1.85
CA TYR A 226 -3.52 -19.56 2.92
C TYR A 226 -4.54 -18.54 2.42
N GLY A 227 -4.44 -18.11 1.16
CA GLY A 227 -5.40 -17.19 0.55
C GLY A 227 -6.83 -17.74 0.51
N GLN A 228 -6.99 -19.00 0.11
CA GLN A 228 -8.32 -19.62 0.06
C GLN A 228 -8.90 -19.81 1.47
N GLN A 229 -8.08 -20.23 2.43
CA GLN A 229 -8.46 -20.37 3.83
C GLN A 229 -8.95 -19.05 4.45
N SER A 230 -8.16 -17.98 4.28
CA SER A 230 -8.51 -16.65 4.79
C SER A 230 -9.73 -16.05 4.08
N ALA A 231 -9.88 -16.25 2.77
CA ALA A 231 -11.07 -15.83 2.04
C ALA A 231 -12.35 -16.51 2.54
N GLY A 232 -12.30 -17.81 2.83
CA GLY A 232 -13.42 -18.54 3.42
C GLY A 232 -13.80 -18.05 4.81
N TRP A 233 -12.81 -17.72 5.65
CA TRP A 233 -13.06 -17.13 6.96
C TRP A 233 -13.71 -15.74 6.84
N TRP A 234 -13.21 -14.88 5.95
CA TRP A 234 -13.82 -13.57 5.69
C TRP A 234 -15.24 -13.69 5.15
N ALA A 235 -15.49 -14.60 4.21
CA ALA A 235 -16.83 -14.83 3.69
C ALA A 235 -17.81 -15.26 4.80
N SER A 236 -17.37 -16.12 5.71
CA SER A 236 -18.14 -16.51 6.90
C SER A 236 -18.42 -15.32 7.83
N CYS A 237 -17.40 -14.54 8.19
CA CYS A 237 -17.56 -13.35 9.03
C CYS A 237 -18.48 -12.29 8.41
N ASN A 238 -18.42 -12.17 7.09
CA ASN A 238 -19.24 -11.26 6.31
C ASN A 238 -20.64 -11.82 5.99
N LYS A 239 -20.96 -13.02 6.46
CA LYS A 239 -22.26 -13.70 6.25
C LYS A 239 -22.63 -13.84 4.77
N CYS A 240 -21.63 -14.12 3.93
CA CYS A 240 -21.84 -14.38 2.52
C CYS A 240 -22.38 -15.79 2.29
N ASP A 241 -22.92 -16.03 1.10
CA ASP A 241 -23.22 -17.37 0.61
C ASP A 241 -21.92 -18.20 0.53
N PRO A 242 -21.95 -19.49 0.87
CA PRO A 242 -20.74 -20.31 0.98
C PRO A 242 -20.14 -20.73 -0.37
N ILE A 243 -20.91 -20.61 -1.47
CA ILE A 243 -20.50 -21.01 -2.81
C ILE A 243 -20.18 -19.73 -3.59
N PRO A 244 -18.92 -19.47 -3.96
CA PRO A 244 -18.56 -18.27 -4.69
C PRO A 244 -18.78 -18.42 -6.20
N ASP A 245 -19.12 -17.31 -6.84
CA ASP A 245 -19.24 -17.20 -8.29
C ASP A 245 -17.91 -16.80 -8.92
N ARG A 246 -17.61 -17.33 -10.10
CA ARG A 246 -16.43 -16.91 -10.88
C ARG A 246 -16.73 -15.59 -11.61
N LEU A 247 -15.84 -14.62 -11.45
CA LEU A 247 -15.88 -13.35 -12.15
C LEU A 247 -15.06 -13.39 -13.45
N GLU A 248 -15.40 -12.53 -14.40
CA GLU A 248 -14.69 -12.39 -15.68
C GLU A 248 -13.22 -11.98 -15.51
N ASN A 249 -12.90 -11.24 -14.44
CA ASN A 249 -11.55 -10.78 -14.11
C ASN A 249 -10.65 -11.86 -13.49
N GLY A 250 -11.12 -13.11 -13.45
CA GLY A 250 -10.42 -14.28 -12.93
C GLY A 250 -10.48 -14.46 -11.42
N CYS A 251 -11.08 -13.52 -10.68
CA CYS A 251 -11.37 -13.69 -9.27
C CYS A 251 -12.64 -14.52 -9.07
N VAL A 252 -12.89 -14.92 -7.83
CA VAL A 252 -14.18 -15.45 -7.38
C VAL A 252 -14.79 -14.49 -6.35
N ALA A 253 -16.12 -14.41 -6.32
CA ALA A 253 -16.88 -13.55 -5.43
C ALA A 253 -17.80 -14.38 -4.55
N TYR A 254 -17.72 -14.19 -3.24
CA TYR A 254 -18.76 -14.67 -2.34
C TYR A 254 -19.92 -13.66 -2.37
N THR A 255 -21.10 -14.12 -2.78
CA THR A 255 -22.31 -13.29 -2.93
C THR A 255 -23.11 -13.22 -1.63
N GLY A 256 -24.18 -12.43 -1.61
CA GLY A 256 -25.13 -12.43 -0.48
C GLY A 256 -24.60 -11.90 0.85
N CYS A 257 -23.43 -11.26 0.86
CA CYS A 257 -22.81 -10.76 2.09
C CYS A 257 -23.66 -9.68 2.78
N ALA A 258 -23.54 -9.61 4.10
CA ALA A 258 -24.22 -8.62 4.93
C ALA A 258 -23.85 -7.19 4.53
N ASN A 259 -24.81 -6.26 4.68
CA ASN A 259 -24.63 -4.83 4.43
C ASN A 259 -24.14 -4.48 3.01
N GLY A 260 -24.28 -5.38 2.03
CA GLY A 260 -23.84 -5.15 0.65
C GLY A 260 -22.32 -5.07 0.46
N ILE A 261 -21.54 -5.47 1.47
CA ILE A 261 -20.08 -5.54 1.38
C ILE A 261 -19.63 -6.63 0.40
N LYS A 262 -18.38 -6.56 -0.07
CA LYS A 262 -17.84 -7.49 -1.07
C LYS A 262 -16.75 -8.37 -0.46
N THR A 263 -16.83 -9.69 -0.66
CA THR A 263 -15.73 -10.62 -0.35
C THR A 263 -15.25 -11.29 -1.63
N LEU A 264 -14.02 -11.00 -2.05
CA LEU A 264 -13.41 -11.52 -3.26
C LEU A 264 -12.17 -12.35 -2.93
N TYR A 265 -11.94 -13.39 -3.72
CA TYR A 265 -10.67 -14.11 -3.76
C TYR A 265 -10.11 -14.09 -5.17
N CYS A 266 -8.91 -13.53 -5.33
CA CYS A 266 -8.21 -13.41 -6.60
C CYS A 266 -6.98 -14.31 -6.58
N GLU A 267 -7.08 -15.49 -7.20
CA GLU A 267 -5.93 -16.37 -7.34
C GLU A 267 -4.97 -15.87 -8.43
N GLY A 268 -3.67 -15.92 -8.16
CA GLY A 268 -2.60 -15.65 -9.11
C GLY A 268 -1.74 -16.89 -9.38
N ASP A 269 -0.72 -16.74 -10.21
CA ASP A 269 0.16 -17.83 -10.64
C ASP A 269 1.66 -17.47 -10.56
N GLN A 270 2.00 -16.44 -9.78
CA GLN A 270 3.35 -15.91 -9.60
C GLN A 270 4.02 -16.43 -8.31
N PRO A 271 5.35 -16.45 -8.18
CA PRO A 271 6.01 -16.83 -6.93
C PRO A 271 5.68 -15.83 -5.79
N HIS A 272 5.86 -16.27 -4.52
CA HIS A 272 5.61 -15.45 -3.34
C HIS A 272 6.24 -14.06 -3.41
N SER A 273 7.46 -13.94 -3.93
CA SER A 273 8.22 -12.69 -3.97
C SER A 273 7.66 -11.62 -4.90
N GLN A 274 6.59 -11.90 -5.64
CA GLN A 274 6.09 -11.04 -6.70
C GLN A 274 4.73 -10.44 -6.33
N TRP A 275 4.66 -9.11 -6.43
CA TRP A 275 3.40 -8.38 -6.31
C TRP A 275 2.44 -8.78 -7.44
N PRO A 276 1.15 -9.04 -7.14
CA PRO A 276 0.15 -9.28 -8.15
C PRO A 276 -0.02 -8.03 -9.03
N GLN A 277 0.12 -8.17 -10.34
CA GLN A 277 -0.08 -7.08 -11.32
C GLN A 277 -1.58 -6.74 -11.48
N ARG A 278 -2.22 -6.35 -10.38
CA ARG A 278 -3.67 -6.12 -10.25
C ARG A 278 -4.01 -4.72 -9.71
N GLY A 279 -3.10 -3.75 -9.89
CA GLY A 279 -3.23 -2.41 -9.31
C GLY A 279 -4.58 -1.74 -9.59
N ASN A 280 -5.02 -1.70 -10.86
CA ASN A 280 -6.32 -1.12 -11.22
C ASN A 280 -7.50 -1.83 -10.56
N GLN A 281 -7.47 -3.16 -10.47
CA GLN A 281 -8.53 -3.94 -9.84
C GLN A 281 -8.61 -3.70 -8.33
N ILE A 282 -7.47 -3.49 -7.67
CA ILE A 282 -7.41 -3.11 -6.25
C ILE A 282 -8.04 -1.73 -6.03
N ILE A 283 -7.68 -0.74 -6.86
CA ILE A 283 -8.23 0.62 -6.75
C ILE A 283 -9.73 0.64 -7.07
N GLU A 284 -10.17 -0.10 -8.10
CA GLU A 284 -11.58 -0.24 -8.43
C GLU A 284 -12.37 -0.91 -7.29
N PHE A 285 -11.81 -1.93 -6.66
CA PHE A 285 -12.43 -2.59 -5.50
C PHE A 285 -12.62 -1.63 -4.32
N PHE A 286 -11.60 -0.80 -4.03
CA PHE A 286 -11.67 0.20 -2.97
C PHE A 286 -12.67 1.31 -3.27
N THR A 287 -12.61 1.89 -4.47
CA THR A 287 -13.56 2.93 -4.94
C THR A 287 -15.00 2.43 -4.84
N ASN A 288 -15.26 1.19 -5.26
CA ASN A 288 -16.60 0.60 -5.16
C ASN A 288 -17.04 0.27 -3.73
N SER A 289 -16.15 0.31 -2.75
CA SER A 289 -16.46 0.10 -1.33
C SER A 289 -16.78 1.41 -0.60
N GLU A 290 -16.54 2.57 -1.21
CA GLU A 290 -16.86 3.90 -0.67
C GLU A 290 -18.38 4.06 -0.42
N HIS A 291 -19.22 3.60 -1.35
CA HIS A 291 -20.65 3.92 -1.38
C HIS A 291 -21.56 3.08 -0.47
N ILE A 292 -21.02 2.14 0.29
CA ILE A 292 -21.83 1.16 1.03
C ILE A 292 -22.40 1.75 2.34
N ALA A 293 -21.94 2.92 2.78
CA ALA A 293 -22.47 3.63 3.95
C ALA A 293 -23.48 4.71 3.52
N GLY A 294 -24.66 4.33 3.03
CA GLY A 294 -25.64 5.32 2.57
C GLY A 294 -27.10 4.89 2.43
N VAL A 295 -27.47 3.62 2.65
CA VAL A 295 -28.85 3.16 2.35
C VAL A 295 -29.72 2.90 3.59
N GLU A 296 -29.18 2.93 4.82
CA GLU A 296 -29.98 2.62 6.02
C GLU A 296 -30.56 3.82 6.77
N HIS A 297 -30.19 5.08 6.46
CA HIS A 297 -30.69 6.24 7.20
C HIS A 297 -31.87 7.00 6.54
N LEU A 298 -32.42 6.50 5.43
CA LEU A 298 -33.60 7.08 4.77
C LEU A 298 -34.86 6.21 4.81
N LYS A 299 -34.85 5.09 5.56
CA LYS A 299 -36.01 4.19 5.64
C LYS A 299 -36.88 4.29 6.89
N ASN A 300 -36.57 5.18 7.83
CA ASN A 300 -37.47 5.47 8.95
C ASN A 300 -37.81 6.97 8.99
N LYS A 301 -38.78 7.34 8.16
CA LYS A 301 -39.74 8.42 8.46
C LYS A 301 -40.95 7.80 9.13
#